data_AF-A0A7M3X868-F1
#
_entry.id   AF-A0A7M3X868-F1
#
_cell.length_a   1.000
_cell.length_b   1.000
_cell.length_c   1.000
_cell.angle_alpha   90.00
_cell.angle_beta   90.00
_cell.angle_gamma   90.00
#
_symmetry.space_group_name_H-M   'P 1'
#
loop_
_entity.id
_entity.type
_entity.pdbx_description
1 polymer ?
#
loop_
_entity_poly.entity_id
_entity_poly.type
_entity_poly.pdbx_seq_one_letter_code
_entity_poly.pdbx_strand_id
1 'polypeptide(L)'
;TLLAEALERFPQQLTVGCHGHTHRSWSAWGEDAEGFRAMLQRSTALLKTHAGDGFRPYFRAPNGYIAPWMASVLADEGYVVDSSVNPSWLVKSKSGGEGWRAVEKAMTNVGVVERPWLTRFTLPVNGPALFRFPLSFNARRAWKRVPALLPPERLAAVENPQQAITTVYCHVLDFARDEATWTPPLGHRAK
;
A
#
# COMPACT_ATOMS: atom_id res chain seq x y z
N THR A 1 16.92 4.33 17.72
CA THR A 1 17.07 4.17 16.25
C THR A 1 16.03 5.04 15.60
N LEU A 2 16.32 5.56 14.40
CA LEU A 2 15.46 6.54 13.71
C LEU A 2 13.98 6.14 13.59
N LEU A 3 13.67 4.85 13.42
CA LEU A 3 12.28 4.37 13.38
C LEU A 3 11.58 4.50 14.74
N ALA A 4 12.21 4.02 15.82
CA ALA A 4 11.63 4.09 17.17
C ALA A 4 11.41 5.55 17.58
N GLU A 5 12.40 6.42 17.35
CA GLU A 5 12.31 7.85 17.61
C GLU A 5 11.19 8.53 16.81
N ALA A 6 10.99 8.12 15.55
CA ALA A 6 9.89 8.64 14.73
C ALA A 6 8.52 8.20 15.25
N LEU A 7 8.38 6.93 15.66
CA LEU A 7 7.14 6.40 16.22
C LEU A 7 6.80 7.03 17.58
N GLU A 8 7.80 7.30 18.42
CA GLU A 8 7.62 8.01 19.69
C GLU A 8 7.21 9.48 19.47
N ARG A 9 7.79 10.13 18.44
CA ARG A 9 7.49 11.53 18.13
C ARG A 9 6.13 11.73 17.44
N PHE A 10 5.68 10.75 16.66
CA PHE A 10 4.47 10.83 15.84
C PHE A 10 3.55 9.61 16.00
N PRO A 11 3.16 9.23 17.24
CA PRO A 11 2.50 7.95 17.53
C PRO A 11 1.08 7.85 16.94
N GLN A 12 0.47 8.98 16.61
CA GLN A 12 -0.87 9.04 16.02
C GLN A 12 -0.83 9.16 14.49
N GLN A 13 0.28 9.61 13.92
CA GLN A 13 0.42 9.87 12.48
C GLN A 13 1.16 8.76 11.73
N LEU A 14 1.99 7.98 12.42
CA LEU A 14 2.78 6.91 11.82
C LEU A 14 2.25 5.54 12.21
N THR A 15 1.98 4.73 11.20
CA THR A 15 1.64 3.31 11.34
C THR A 15 2.57 2.48 10.48
N VAL A 16 2.86 1.25 10.91
CA VAL A 16 3.79 0.35 10.22
C VAL A 16 3.03 -0.90 9.76
N GLY A 17 2.97 -1.10 8.45
CA GLY A 17 2.44 -2.32 7.82
C GLY A 17 3.56 -3.20 7.26
N CYS A 18 3.19 -4.40 6.80
CA CYS A 18 4.11 -5.36 6.22
C CYS A 18 4.32 -5.13 4.72
N HIS A 19 5.58 -5.00 4.32
CA HIS A 19 6.02 -4.99 2.92
C HIS A 19 7.00 -6.13 2.59
N GLY A 20 7.12 -7.12 3.49
CA GLY A 20 8.01 -8.27 3.36
C GLY A 20 9.51 -7.98 3.47
N HIS A 21 10.24 -8.79 4.24
CA HIS A 21 11.66 -8.55 4.52
C HIS A 21 12.62 -8.88 3.37
N THR A 22 12.23 -9.73 2.41
CA THR A 22 13.06 -10.08 1.23
C THR A 22 12.70 -9.28 -0.01
N HIS A 23 11.62 -8.50 0.04
CA HIS A 23 11.09 -7.76 -1.12
C HIS A 23 10.86 -8.65 -2.38
N ARG A 24 10.57 -9.95 -2.18
CA ARG A 24 10.24 -10.89 -3.27
C ARG A 24 8.89 -10.54 -3.91
N SER A 25 8.85 -10.44 -5.24
CA SER A 25 7.62 -10.32 -6.01
C SER A 25 6.92 -11.68 -6.10
N TRP A 26 6.01 -11.99 -5.17
CA TRP A 26 5.41 -13.33 -5.02
C TRP A 26 4.61 -13.79 -6.23
N SER A 27 3.66 -12.98 -6.71
CA SER A 27 2.85 -13.35 -7.88
C SER A 27 3.56 -13.24 -9.23
N ALA A 28 4.83 -12.82 -9.26
CA ALA A 28 5.61 -12.84 -10.50
C ALA A 28 6.01 -14.28 -10.89
N TRP A 29 5.93 -15.19 -9.94
CA TRP A 29 6.28 -16.59 -10.07
C TRP A 29 5.02 -17.45 -9.86
N GLY A 30 5.17 -18.76 -9.99
CA GLY A 30 4.10 -19.69 -9.60
C GLY A 30 3.69 -19.53 -8.14
N GLU A 31 2.55 -20.13 -7.80
CA GLU A 31 2.02 -20.16 -6.44
C GLU A 31 3.05 -20.78 -5.47
N ASP A 32 3.26 -20.10 -4.34
CA ASP A 32 4.18 -20.51 -3.27
C ASP A 32 3.59 -20.04 -1.93
N ALA A 33 2.48 -20.68 -1.54
CA ALA A 33 1.72 -20.32 -0.35
C ALA A 33 2.52 -20.48 0.94
N GLU A 34 3.29 -21.57 1.05
CA GLU A 34 4.13 -21.84 2.22
C GLU A 34 5.27 -20.83 2.36
N GLY A 35 5.99 -20.54 1.27
CA GLY A 35 7.04 -19.53 1.27
C GLY A 35 6.47 -18.15 1.61
N PHE A 36 5.31 -17.80 1.06
CA PHE A 36 4.66 -16.51 1.33
C PHE A 36 4.25 -16.41 2.80
N ARG A 37 3.66 -17.48 3.35
CA ARG A 37 3.30 -17.59 4.77
C ARG A 37 4.50 -17.42 5.68
N ALA A 38 5.58 -18.17 5.44
CA ALA A 38 6.82 -18.07 6.21
C ALA A 38 7.41 -16.65 6.18
N MET A 39 7.32 -15.98 5.02
CA MET A 39 7.73 -14.59 4.90
C MET A 39 6.86 -13.64 5.72
N LEU A 40 5.54 -13.80 5.70
CA LEU A 40 4.61 -13.00 6.50
C LEU A 40 4.87 -13.18 8.00
N GLN A 41 5.02 -14.42 8.47
CA GLN A 41 5.28 -14.72 9.88
C GLN A 41 6.57 -14.04 10.38
N ARG A 42 7.67 -14.23 9.64
CA ARG A 42 8.96 -13.62 10.00
C ARG A 42 8.91 -12.09 9.96
N SER A 43 8.31 -11.52 8.91
CA SER A 43 8.21 -10.07 8.78
C SER A 43 7.34 -9.47 9.88
N THR A 44 6.23 -10.13 10.22
CA THR A 44 5.31 -9.71 11.28
C THR A 44 5.99 -9.73 12.66
N ALA A 45 6.75 -10.79 12.96
CA ALA A 45 7.49 -10.88 14.22
C ALA A 45 8.51 -9.74 14.36
N LEU A 46 9.26 -9.43 13.30
CA LEU A 46 10.20 -8.30 13.28
C LEU A 46 9.48 -6.96 13.45
N LEU A 47 8.37 -6.75 12.73
CA LEU A 47 7.61 -5.50 12.81
C LEU A 47 6.99 -5.30 14.19
N LYS A 48 6.39 -6.32 14.81
CA LYS A 48 5.86 -6.21 16.18
C LYS A 48 6.96 -5.88 17.19
N THR A 49 8.15 -6.47 17.01
CA THR A 49 9.32 -6.20 17.87
C THR A 49 9.79 -4.74 17.78
N HIS A 50 9.79 -4.16 16.58
CA HIS A 50 10.38 -2.84 16.35
C HIS A 50 9.39 -1.68 16.29
N ALA A 51 8.13 -1.94 15.95
CA ALA A 51 7.08 -0.92 15.82
C ALA A 51 6.11 -0.88 17.00
N GLY A 52 6.06 -1.94 17.83
CA GLY A 52 5.14 -2.02 18.97
C GLY A 52 3.70 -1.68 18.58
N ASP A 53 3.11 -0.73 19.29
CA ASP A 53 1.73 -0.26 19.08
C ASP A 53 1.51 0.46 17.73
N GLY A 54 2.58 0.83 17.03
CA GLY A 54 2.52 1.38 15.67
C GLY A 54 2.24 0.32 14.60
N PHE A 55 2.41 -0.96 14.91
CA PHE A 55 2.14 -2.04 13.96
C PHE A 55 0.64 -2.12 13.61
N ARG A 56 0.35 -2.29 12.32
CA ARG A 56 -0.97 -2.63 11.82
C ARG A 56 -0.87 -3.89 10.97
N PRO A 57 -1.84 -4.82 11.06
CA PRO A 57 -1.88 -6.03 10.24
C PRO A 57 -2.33 -5.70 8.80
N TYR A 58 -1.62 -4.75 8.19
CA TYR A 58 -1.85 -4.27 6.84
C TYR A 58 -0.73 -4.78 5.95
N PHE A 59 -1.06 -5.19 4.74
CA PHE A 59 -0.11 -5.73 3.79
C PHE A 59 0.02 -4.83 2.54
N ARG A 60 1.24 -4.82 2.00
CA ARG A 60 1.53 -4.33 0.66
C ARG A 60 2.51 -5.31 0.03
N ALA A 61 2.14 -5.91 -1.09
CA ALA A 61 3.01 -6.80 -1.84
C ALA A 61 4.24 -6.02 -2.39
N PRO A 62 5.46 -6.57 -2.25
CA PRO A 62 6.65 -6.07 -2.93
C PRO A 62 6.40 -5.82 -4.41
N ASN A 63 6.80 -4.65 -4.90
CA ASN A 63 6.58 -4.20 -6.28
C ASN A 63 5.10 -4.24 -6.75
N GLY A 64 4.14 -4.51 -5.87
CA GLY A 64 2.72 -4.70 -6.17
C GLY A 64 2.34 -5.99 -6.88
N TYR A 65 3.15 -7.04 -6.72
CA TYR A 65 2.85 -8.38 -7.22
C TYR A 65 1.99 -9.15 -6.22
N ILE A 66 0.67 -9.08 -6.40
CA ILE A 66 -0.35 -9.75 -5.60
C ILE A 66 -1.20 -10.65 -6.51
N ALA A 67 -1.61 -11.83 -6.06
CA ALA A 67 -2.46 -12.76 -6.81
C ALA A 67 -3.62 -13.28 -5.95
N PRO A 68 -4.70 -13.81 -6.55
CA PRO A 68 -5.85 -14.34 -5.81
C PRO A 68 -5.49 -15.38 -4.73
N TRP A 69 -4.54 -16.28 -5.00
CA TRP A 69 -4.11 -17.32 -4.04
C TRP A 69 -3.50 -16.74 -2.75
N MET A 70 -2.98 -15.50 -2.81
CA MET A 70 -2.36 -14.84 -1.65
C MET A 70 -3.40 -14.38 -0.61
N ALA A 71 -4.67 -14.24 -1.01
CA ALA A 71 -5.72 -13.69 -0.15
C ALA A 71 -5.97 -14.57 1.08
N SER A 72 -6.13 -15.88 0.91
CA SER A 72 -6.35 -16.80 2.03
C SER A 72 -5.15 -16.83 2.98
N VAL A 73 -3.93 -16.81 2.44
CA VAL A 73 -2.71 -16.76 3.27
C VAL A 73 -2.64 -15.48 4.09
N LEU A 74 -3.03 -14.34 3.52
CA LEU A 74 -3.10 -13.07 4.27
C LEU A 74 -4.11 -13.14 5.41
N ALA A 75 -5.33 -13.63 5.13
CA ALA A 75 -6.37 -13.77 6.13
C ALA A 75 -5.96 -14.74 7.26
N ASP A 76 -5.40 -15.89 6.91
CA ASP A 76 -4.91 -16.90 7.86
C ASP A 76 -3.83 -16.35 8.79
N GLU A 77 -2.96 -15.48 8.26
CA GLU A 77 -1.89 -14.82 9.02
C GLU A 77 -2.36 -13.53 9.74
N GLY A 78 -3.67 -13.27 9.74
CA GLY A 78 -4.32 -12.21 10.51
C GLY A 78 -4.22 -10.82 9.88
N TYR A 79 -3.90 -10.71 8.59
CA TYR A 79 -3.94 -9.44 7.87
C TYR A 79 -5.38 -9.04 7.56
N VAL A 80 -5.70 -7.77 7.78
CA VAL A 80 -7.07 -7.24 7.64
C VAL A 80 -7.22 -6.26 6.49
N VAL A 81 -6.12 -5.66 6.03
CA VAL A 81 -6.09 -4.71 4.91
C VAL A 81 -4.97 -5.08 3.95
N ASP A 82 -5.25 -5.02 2.66
CA ASP A 82 -4.25 -5.02 1.60
C ASP A 82 -4.33 -3.71 0.81
N SER A 83 -3.16 -3.20 0.41
CA SER A 83 -3.03 -2.00 -0.43
C SER A 83 -2.29 -2.32 -1.71
N SER A 84 -2.40 -3.55 -2.21
CA SER A 84 -1.54 -4.03 -3.28
C SER A 84 -2.06 -3.71 -4.67
N VAL A 85 -3.37 -3.74 -4.82
CA VAL A 85 -4.06 -3.54 -6.08
C VAL A 85 -3.77 -2.15 -6.66
N ASN A 86 -3.37 -2.12 -7.92
CA ASN A 86 -3.27 -0.89 -8.71
C ASN A 86 -4.10 -1.10 -9.97
N PRO A 87 -5.34 -0.59 -10.04
CA PRO A 87 -6.31 -0.86 -11.11
C PRO A 87 -5.95 -0.16 -12.45
N SER A 88 -4.66 -0.08 -12.76
CA SER A 88 -4.14 0.36 -14.05
C SER A 88 -3.87 -0.83 -14.98
N TRP A 89 -4.17 -0.64 -16.26
CA TRP A 89 -3.87 -1.63 -17.29
C TRP A 89 -2.37 -1.85 -17.48
N LEU A 90 -1.54 -0.83 -17.28
CA LEU A 90 -0.08 -0.87 -17.47
C LEU A 90 0.62 -1.85 -16.53
N VAL A 91 0.01 -2.13 -15.39
CA VAL A 91 0.58 -3.00 -14.35
C VAL A 91 -0.25 -4.25 -14.11
N LYS A 92 -1.24 -4.54 -14.97
CA LYS A 92 -2.16 -5.67 -14.83
C LYS A 92 -1.43 -7.01 -14.68
N SER A 93 -0.28 -7.20 -15.31
CA SER A 93 0.53 -8.43 -15.18
C SER A 93 0.94 -8.73 -13.74
N LYS A 94 0.97 -7.73 -12.85
CA LYS A 94 1.29 -7.91 -11.43
C LYS A 94 0.18 -8.58 -10.61
N SER A 95 -0.98 -8.83 -11.21
CA SER A 95 -2.09 -9.57 -10.59
C SER A 95 -1.94 -11.09 -10.62
N GLY A 96 -0.75 -11.61 -11.00
CA GLY A 96 -0.54 -13.03 -11.26
C GLY A 96 -1.23 -13.54 -12.53
N GLY A 97 -1.54 -12.65 -13.47
CA GLY A 97 -2.22 -12.98 -14.74
C GLY A 97 -3.75 -12.93 -14.69
N GLU A 98 -4.34 -13.08 -13.49
CA GLU A 98 -5.80 -13.20 -13.29
C GLU A 98 -6.58 -11.88 -13.41
N GLY A 99 -5.89 -10.74 -13.29
CA GLY A 99 -6.47 -9.40 -13.31
C GLY A 99 -6.92 -8.89 -11.93
N TRP A 100 -7.02 -7.57 -11.82
CA TRP A 100 -7.29 -6.90 -10.55
C TRP A 100 -8.61 -7.28 -9.89
N ARG A 101 -9.67 -7.47 -10.69
CA ARG A 101 -10.99 -7.89 -10.18
C ARG A 101 -10.95 -9.27 -9.51
N ALA A 102 -10.10 -10.18 -10.00
CA ALA A 102 -9.95 -11.49 -9.39
C ALA A 102 -9.28 -11.39 -8.02
N VAL A 103 -8.26 -10.54 -7.90
CA VAL A 103 -7.60 -10.23 -6.61
C VAL A 103 -8.59 -9.61 -5.63
N GLU A 104 -9.30 -8.56 -6.05
CA GLU A 104 -10.29 -7.87 -5.21
C GLU A 104 -11.40 -8.82 -4.73
N LYS A 105 -11.89 -9.69 -5.60
CA LYS A 105 -12.88 -10.72 -5.25
C LYS A 105 -12.32 -11.72 -4.24
N ALA A 106 -11.10 -12.21 -4.46
CA ALA A 106 -10.47 -13.17 -3.55
C ALA A 106 -10.30 -12.60 -2.15
N MET A 107 -9.86 -11.34 -2.05
CA MET A 107 -9.66 -10.62 -0.80
C MET A 107 -10.98 -10.37 -0.08
N THR A 108 -12.01 -9.93 -0.82
CA THR A 108 -13.37 -9.76 -0.30
C THR A 108 -13.93 -11.07 0.27
N ASN A 109 -13.72 -12.19 -0.42
CA ASN A 109 -14.24 -13.50 0.00
C ASN A 109 -13.66 -13.99 1.34
N VAL A 110 -12.45 -13.54 1.69
CA VAL A 110 -11.77 -13.92 2.94
C VAL A 110 -11.79 -12.79 3.98
N GLY A 111 -12.51 -11.69 3.72
CA GLY A 111 -12.66 -10.58 4.63
C GLY A 111 -11.46 -9.62 4.71
N VAL A 112 -10.50 -9.71 3.78
CA VAL A 112 -9.39 -8.74 3.68
C VAL A 112 -9.88 -7.51 2.93
N VAL A 113 -9.75 -6.34 3.55
CA VAL A 113 -10.18 -5.07 2.96
C VAL A 113 -9.14 -4.54 1.98
N GLU A 114 -9.54 -4.44 0.72
CA GLU A 114 -8.72 -3.84 -0.32
C GLU A 114 -8.75 -2.30 -0.29
N ARG A 115 -7.57 -1.70 -0.38
CA ARG A 115 -7.35 -0.27 -0.54
C ARG A 115 -6.58 0.00 -1.85
N PRO A 116 -7.25 -0.15 -3.01
CA PRO A 116 -6.60 -0.01 -4.29
C PRO A 116 -6.04 1.40 -4.49
N TRP A 117 -4.89 1.49 -5.13
CA TRP A 117 -4.27 2.78 -5.44
C TRP A 117 -5.13 3.59 -6.40
N LEU A 118 -5.19 4.90 -6.17
CA LEU A 118 -5.77 5.83 -7.13
C LEU A 118 -5.15 5.61 -8.52
N THR A 119 -6.02 5.63 -9.53
CA THR A 119 -5.66 5.69 -10.94
C THR A 119 -6.49 6.77 -11.61
N ARG A 120 -6.02 7.26 -12.76
CA ARG A 120 -6.78 8.23 -13.56
C ARG A 120 -6.66 7.86 -15.02
N PHE A 121 -7.80 7.69 -15.70
CA PHE A 121 -7.86 7.17 -17.06
C PHE A 121 -7.10 5.84 -17.19
N THR A 122 -7.31 4.93 -16.23
CA THR A 122 -6.65 3.62 -16.14
C THR A 122 -5.11 3.65 -16.08
N LEU A 123 -4.51 4.83 -15.84
CA LEU A 123 -3.07 5.01 -15.68
C LEU A 123 -2.68 5.16 -14.20
N PRO A 124 -1.48 4.72 -13.80
CA PRO A 124 -1.00 4.91 -12.44
C PRO A 124 -0.76 6.39 -12.18
N VAL A 125 -1.02 6.84 -10.95
CA VAL A 125 -0.76 8.22 -10.53
C VAL A 125 0.13 8.33 -9.29
N ASN A 126 0.64 7.20 -8.79
CA ASN A 126 1.45 7.13 -7.58
C ASN A 126 2.90 6.72 -7.88
N GLY A 127 3.80 6.95 -6.91
CA GLY A 127 5.21 6.60 -7.03
C GLY A 127 5.86 7.17 -8.29
N PRO A 128 6.54 6.36 -9.14
CA PRO A 128 7.25 6.86 -10.32
C PRO A 128 6.39 7.66 -11.31
N ALA A 129 5.07 7.43 -11.34
CA ALA A 129 4.17 8.16 -12.21
C ALA A 129 4.10 9.66 -11.89
N LEU A 130 4.44 10.09 -10.66
CA LEU A 130 4.51 11.51 -10.28
C LEU A 130 5.64 12.28 -10.98
N PHE A 131 6.64 11.56 -11.48
CA PHE A 131 7.91 12.12 -11.95
C PHE A 131 8.18 11.82 -13.43
N ARG A 132 7.72 10.68 -13.96
CA ARG A 132 8.00 10.27 -15.34
C ARG A 132 7.10 10.96 -16.34
N PHE A 133 7.68 11.67 -17.31
CA PHE A 133 6.95 12.21 -18.45
C PHE A 133 6.48 11.07 -19.39
N PRO A 134 5.25 11.09 -19.93
CA PRO A 134 4.21 12.11 -19.73
C PRO A 134 3.27 11.83 -18.54
N LEU A 135 3.42 10.70 -17.84
CA LEU A 135 2.55 10.29 -16.72
C LEU A 135 2.47 11.35 -15.61
N SER A 136 3.55 12.08 -15.35
CA SER A 136 3.64 13.12 -14.32
C SER A 136 2.59 14.22 -14.48
N PHE A 137 2.25 14.60 -15.70
CA PHE A 137 1.19 15.58 -15.96
C PHE A 137 -0.20 15.06 -15.58
N ASN A 138 -0.47 13.78 -15.78
CA ASN A 138 -1.71 13.15 -15.37
C ASN A 138 -1.75 12.93 -13.85
N ALA A 139 -0.64 12.43 -13.29
CA ALA A 139 -0.49 12.09 -11.88
C ALA A 139 -0.63 13.31 -10.98
N ARG A 140 0.09 14.40 -11.26
CA ARG A 140 0.01 15.65 -10.49
C ARG A 140 -1.40 16.25 -10.53
N ARG A 141 -2.11 16.15 -11.67
CA ARG A 141 -3.52 16.60 -11.76
C ARG A 141 -4.47 15.72 -10.95
N ALA A 142 -4.22 14.42 -10.86
CA ALA A 142 -5.01 13.53 -10.03
C ALA A 142 -4.81 13.83 -8.54
N TRP A 143 -3.56 14.01 -8.10
CA TRP A 143 -3.21 14.34 -6.71
C TRP A 143 -3.80 15.67 -6.23
N LYS A 144 -3.86 16.68 -7.10
CA LYS A 144 -4.51 17.96 -6.78
C LYS A 144 -5.99 17.83 -6.42
N ARG A 145 -6.63 16.72 -6.79
CA ARG A 145 -8.06 16.43 -6.54
C ARG A 145 -8.27 15.40 -5.42
N VAL A 146 -7.21 14.92 -4.79
CA VAL A 146 -7.32 14.00 -3.65
C VAL A 146 -8.07 14.70 -2.52
N PRO A 147 -9.06 14.04 -1.88
CA PRO A 147 -9.76 14.57 -0.71
C PRO A 147 -8.81 14.90 0.45
N ALA A 148 -9.32 15.58 1.47
CA ALA A 148 -8.55 15.83 2.68
C ALA A 148 -7.96 14.54 3.26
N LEU A 149 -6.73 14.62 3.78
CA LEU A 149 -6.06 13.49 4.42
C LEU A 149 -6.90 12.94 5.57
N LEU A 150 -6.85 11.62 5.74
CA LEU A 150 -7.52 10.93 6.83
C LEU A 150 -6.83 11.31 8.15
N PRO A 151 -7.55 11.90 9.12
CA PRO A 151 -6.93 12.24 10.40
C PRO A 151 -6.80 10.98 11.27
N PRO A 152 -5.90 10.99 12.28
CA PRO A 152 -5.61 9.82 13.12
C PRO A 152 -6.83 9.13 13.72
N GLU A 153 -7.81 9.90 14.20
CA GLU A 153 -9.03 9.41 14.82
C GLU A 153 -9.92 8.62 13.84
N ARG A 154 -9.70 8.76 12.54
CA ARG A 154 -10.41 8.03 11.49
C ARG A 154 -9.63 6.86 10.92
N LEU A 155 -8.47 6.50 11.49
CA LEU A 155 -7.66 5.39 10.99
C LEU A 155 -8.43 4.06 10.93
N ALA A 156 -9.34 3.80 11.87
CA ALA A 156 -10.21 2.61 11.85
C ALA A 156 -11.10 2.51 10.60
N ALA A 157 -11.34 3.63 9.90
CA ALA A 157 -12.04 3.62 8.62
C ALA A 157 -11.27 2.84 7.54
N VAL A 158 -9.94 2.73 7.65
CA VAL A 158 -9.10 1.95 6.72
C VAL A 158 -9.48 0.47 6.73
N GLU A 159 -9.91 -0.06 7.87
CA GLU A 159 -10.35 -1.45 8.03
C GLU A 159 -11.84 -1.66 7.70
N ASN A 160 -12.60 -0.59 7.45
CA ASN A 160 -14.04 -0.68 7.19
C ASN A 160 -14.32 -0.75 5.67
N PRO A 161 -14.79 -1.89 5.13
CA PRO A 161 -14.98 -2.06 3.69
C PRO A 161 -16.07 -1.14 3.10
N GLN A 162 -16.99 -0.60 3.91
CA GLN A 162 -18.01 0.35 3.46
C GLN A 162 -17.49 1.79 3.33
N GLN A 163 -16.30 2.09 3.86
CA GLN A 163 -15.70 3.42 3.76
C GLN A 163 -15.01 3.61 2.40
N ALA A 164 -15.42 4.65 1.69
CA ALA A 164 -14.77 5.09 0.46
C ALA A 164 -13.51 5.89 0.80
N ILE A 165 -12.34 5.25 0.65
CA ILE A 165 -11.03 5.86 0.91
C ILE A 165 -10.26 5.97 -0.41
N THR A 166 -9.71 7.16 -0.67
CA THR A 166 -8.78 7.38 -1.79
C THR A 166 -7.36 7.08 -1.33
N THR A 167 -6.74 6.04 -1.88
CA THR A 167 -5.38 5.63 -1.50
C THR A 167 -4.35 6.21 -2.46
N VAL A 168 -3.38 6.94 -1.92
CA VAL A 168 -2.23 7.50 -2.67
C VAL A 168 -0.92 7.29 -1.92
N TYR A 169 0.20 7.17 -2.63
CA TYR A 169 1.53 7.04 -2.00
C TYR A 169 2.64 7.75 -2.77
N CYS A 170 3.62 8.21 -2.01
CA CYS A 170 4.96 8.56 -2.46
C CYS A 170 5.98 7.86 -1.55
N HIS A 171 7.23 7.75 -2.00
CA HIS A 171 8.29 7.22 -1.16
C HIS A 171 8.78 8.29 -0.19
N VAL A 172 9.28 7.90 0.98
CA VAL A 172 9.95 8.82 1.90
C VAL A 172 11.14 9.51 1.21
N LEU A 173 11.85 8.79 0.33
CA LEU A 173 12.96 9.35 -0.45
C LEU A 173 12.52 10.39 -1.48
N ASP A 174 11.24 10.46 -1.84
CA ASP A 174 10.76 11.49 -2.76
C ASP A 174 10.85 12.90 -2.13
N PHE A 175 10.85 13.02 -0.80
CA PHE A 175 11.06 14.28 -0.10
C PHE A 175 12.49 14.83 -0.20
N ALA A 176 13.46 14.03 -0.64
CA ALA A 176 14.83 14.50 -0.89
C ALA A 176 15.00 15.07 -2.31
N ARG A 177 13.97 14.98 -3.17
CA ARG A 177 14.01 15.51 -4.54
C ARG A 177 13.99 17.03 -4.52
N ASP A 178 14.49 17.60 -5.61
CA ASP A 178 14.49 19.04 -5.85
C ASP A 178 15.09 19.80 -4.65
N GLU A 179 16.28 19.39 -4.19
CA GLU A 179 16.97 20.00 -3.04
C GLU A 179 16.12 20.00 -1.75
N ALA A 180 15.38 18.91 -1.54
CA ALA A 180 14.43 18.75 -0.44
C ALA A 180 13.26 19.77 -0.43
N THR A 181 12.96 20.37 -1.58
CA THR A 181 11.79 21.26 -1.73
C THR A 181 10.56 20.55 -2.29
N TRP A 182 10.70 19.30 -2.73
CA TRP A 182 9.56 18.55 -3.25
C TRP A 182 8.53 18.28 -2.15
N THR A 183 7.28 18.64 -2.44
CA THR A 183 6.12 18.28 -1.63
C THR A 183 5.08 17.55 -2.47
N PRO A 184 4.30 16.63 -1.87
CA PRO A 184 3.17 16.01 -2.55
C PRO A 184 2.24 17.06 -3.19
N PRO A 185 1.83 16.90 -4.47
CA PRO A 185 1.06 17.90 -5.20
C PRO A 185 -0.44 17.87 -4.83
N LEU A 186 -0.74 17.96 -3.53
CA LEU A 186 -2.08 18.01 -2.98
C LEU A 186 -2.73 19.38 -3.22
N GLY A 187 -4.05 19.39 -3.41
CA GLY A 187 -4.84 20.63 -3.55
C GLY A 187 -5.09 21.37 -2.23
N HIS A 188 -4.64 20.80 -1.12
CA HIS A 188 -4.79 21.30 0.24
C HIS A 188 -3.46 21.07 0.99
N ARG A 189 -3.24 21.80 2.09
CA ARG A 189 -2.08 21.55 2.95
C ARG A 189 -2.28 20.23 3.69
N ALA A 190 -1.26 19.39 3.70
CA ALA A 190 -1.11 18.36 4.73
C ALA A 190 -0.90 19.12 6.05
N LYS A 191 -1.97 19.26 6.85
CA LYS A 191 -1.89 19.81 8.20
C LYS A 191 -1.80 18.67 9.19
#